data_AF-A0A1B9G0H1-F1
#
_entry.id   AF-A0A1B9G0H1-F1
#
_cell.length_a   1.000
_cell.length_b   1.000
_cell.length_c   1.000
_cell.angle_alpha   90.00
_cell.angle_beta   90.00
_cell.angle_gamma   90.00
#
_symmetry.space_group_name_H-M   'P 1'
#
loop_
_entity.id
_entity.type
_entity.pdbx_description
1 polymer ?
#
loop_
_entity_poly.entity_id
_entity_poly.type
_entity_poly.pdbx_seq_one_letter_code
_entity_poly.pdbx_strand_id
1 'polypeptide(L)'
;MPYLKHELSDHTKTLHLVELCRPFQVILQELQTGLLASIEPLRSFQEQDWKAQQYSEQIDRRRSEKLPENDSNGFDSLGWEATKFWNRMHSERDQAFRESETLKWGAIKRFANRLLIVANAAETLLPFIPDRVRNQSGRHLDPKRATAEDRVRNLLLGGSGGWIAEVKDMDDWVPLDPKELGVPDEMEDKSRDIAEHILKRYYDEDAQYLADFKAGSAAEPNT
;
A
#
# COMPACT_ATOMS: atom_id res chain seq x y z
N MET A 1 -53.07 33.60 -11.15
CA MET A 1 -52.66 32.18 -11.14
C MET A 1 -51.18 32.07 -11.51
N PRO A 2 -50.24 31.96 -10.56
CA PRO A 2 -48.91 31.48 -10.88
C PRO A 2 -48.50 30.35 -9.90
N TYR A 3 -48.83 29.11 -10.26
CA TYR A 3 -48.26 27.92 -9.66
C TYR A 3 -47.92 27.00 -10.82
N LEU A 4 -46.67 26.98 -11.28
CA LEU A 4 -46.11 25.97 -12.21
C LEU A 4 -44.62 26.27 -12.49
N LYS A 5 -43.79 26.35 -11.44
CA LYS A 5 -42.32 26.39 -11.60
C LYS A 5 -41.55 25.46 -10.65
N HIS A 6 -42.21 24.60 -9.88
CA HIS A 6 -41.54 23.75 -8.88
C HIS A 6 -41.42 22.25 -9.20
N GLU A 7 -41.95 21.76 -10.31
CA GLU A 7 -42.01 20.31 -10.56
C GLU A 7 -40.72 19.70 -11.14
N LEU A 8 -39.75 20.50 -11.57
CA LEU A 8 -38.52 19.99 -12.19
C LEU A 8 -37.42 19.53 -11.21
N SER A 9 -37.65 19.57 -9.90
CA SER A 9 -36.63 19.24 -8.88
C SER A 9 -36.96 18.04 -7.98
N ASP A 10 -38.06 17.33 -8.20
CA ASP A 10 -38.41 16.19 -7.32
C ASP A 10 -37.66 14.89 -7.69
N HIS A 11 -37.19 14.75 -8.93
CA HIS A 11 -36.38 13.59 -9.34
C HIS A 11 -34.95 13.59 -8.78
N THR A 12 -34.41 14.74 -8.36
CA THR A 12 -33.07 14.83 -7.77
C THR A 12 -33.01 14.36 -6.31
N LYS A 13 -34.15 14.29 -5.60
CA LYS A 13 -34.20 13.96 -4.17
C LYS A 13 -33.89 12.49 -3.86
N THR A 14 -33.93 11.63 -4.86
CA THR A 14 -33.66 10.18 -4.73
C THR A 14 -32.38 9.75 -5.46
N LEU A 15 -31.75 10.67 -6.20
CA LEU A 15 -30.50 10.40 -6.91
C LEU A 15 -29.32 10.24 -5.95
N HIS A 16 -29.37 10.83 -4.75
CA HIS A 16 -28.20 10.87 -3.86
C HIS A 16 -27.65 9.48 -3.50
N LEU A 17 -28.51 8.48 -3.27
CA LEU A 17 -28.07 7.11 -2.98
C LEU A 17 -27.42 6.44 -4.21
N VAL A 18 -28.00 6.64 -5.39
CA VAL A 18 -27.44 6.12 -6.67
C VAL A 18 -26.11 6.81 -6.98
N GLU A 19 -26.00 8.09 -6.67
CA GLU A 19 -24.80 8.90 -6.89
C GLU A 19 -23.65 8.52 -5.96
N LEU A 20 -23.89 7.83 -4.84
CA LEU A 20 -22.82 7.26 -4.00
C LEU A 20 -21.98 6.20 -4.74
N CYS A 21 -22.47 5.66 -5.85
CA CYS A 21 -21.67 4.80 -6.72
C CYS A 21 -20.44 5.53 -7.29
N ARG A 22 -20.51 6.85 -7.53
CA ARG A 22 -19.37 7.62 -8.05
C ARG A 22 -18.19 7.67 -7.06
N PRO A 23 -18.33 8.17 -5.82
CA PRO A 23 -17.22 8.15 -4.87
C PRO A 23 -16.76 6.72 -4.59
N PHE A 24 -17.66 5.73 -4.56
CA PHE A 24 -17.26 4.32 -4.43
C PHE A 24 -16.34 3.84 -5.56
N GLN A 25 -16.68 4.15 -6.82
CA GLN A 25 -15.83 3.83 -7.97
C GLN A 25 -14.46 4.52 -7.89
N VAL A 26 -14.42 5.80 -7.49
CA VAL A 26 -13.16 6.53 -7.29
C VAL A 26 -12.29 5.85 -6.23
N ILE A 27 -12.89 5.44 -5.11
CA ILE A 27 -12.19 4.75 -4.02
C ILE A 27 -11.62 3.40 -4.49
N LEU A 28 -12.35 2.65 -5.32
CA LEU A 28 -11.86 1.40 -5.91
C LEU A 28 -10.70 1.63 -6.88
N GLN A 29 -10.78 2.67 -7.72
CA GLN A 29 -9.69 3.04 -8.63
C GLN A 29 -8.43 3.44 -7.87
N GLU A 30 -8.57 4.23 -6.81
CA GLU A 30 -7.44 4.61 -5.95
C GLU A 30 -6.79 3.40 -5.27
N LEU A 31 -7.59 2.44 -4.80
CA LEU A 31 -7.08 1.17 -4.28
C LEU A 31 -6.29 0.43 -5.35
N GLN A 32 -6.86 0.26 -6.54
CA GLN A 32 -6.20 -0.41 -7.66
C GLN A 32 -4.87 0.26 -8.00
N THR A 33 -4.84 1.59 -8.15
CA THR A 33 -3.61 2.34 -8.42
C THR A 33 -2.58 2.16 -7.30
N GLY A 34 -3.01 2.20 -6.04
CA GLY A 34 -2.12 1.99 -4.89
C GLY A 34 -1.55 0.58 -4.83
N LEU A 35 -2.35 -0.44 -5.14
CA LEU A 35 -1.89 -1.83 -5.22
C LEU A 35 -0.92 -2.03 -6.38
N LEU A 36 -1.18 -1.44 -7.55
CA LEU A 36 -0.25 -1.50 -8.68
C LEU A 36 1.09 -0.81 -8.36
N ALA A 37 1.04 0.35 -7.71
CA ALA A 37 2.26 1.05 -7.27
C ALA A 37 3.08 0.22 -6.27
N SER A 38 2.45 -0.62 -5.44
CA SER A 38 3.16 -1.50 -4.50
C SER A 38 3.99 -2.60 -5.19
N ILE A 39 3.74 -2.90 -6.46
CA ILE A 39 4.50 -3.91 -7.21
C ILE A 39 5.85 -3.36 -7.66
N GLU A 40 5.94 -2.04 -7.89
CA GLU A 40 7.09 -1.43 -8.55
C GLU A 40 8.42 -1.58 -7.79
N PRO A 41 8.49 -1.46 -6.46
CA PRO A 41 9.72 -1.73 -5.71
C PRO A 41 10.22 -3.17 -5.90
N LEU A 42 9.32 -4.15 -5.89
CA LEU A 42 9.66 -5.56 -6.07
C LEU A 42 10.12 -5.85 -7.50
N ARG A 43 9.47 -5.24 -8.50
CA ARG A 43 9.90 -5.35 -9.91
C ARG A 43 11.31 -4.78 -10.09
N SER A 44 11.55 -3.58 -9.57
CA SER A 44 12.86 -2.92 -9.65
C SER A 44 13.95 -3.79 -9.02
N PHE A 45 13.66 -4.39 -7.86
CA PHE A 45 14.56 -5.35 -7.22
C PHE A 45 14.79 -6.61 -8.07
N GLN A 46 13.75 -7.21 -8.64
CA GLN A 46 13.87 -8.40 -9.50
C GLN A 46 14.73 -8.13 -10.75
N GLU A 47 14.62 -6.94 -11.34
CA GLU A 47 15.46 -6.54 -12.47
C GLU A 47 16.93 -6.37 -12.06
N GLN A 48 17.19 -5.91 -10.84
CA GLN A 48 18.54 -5.82 -10.28
C GLN A 48 19.13 -7.20 -9.98
N ASP A 49 18.35 -8.09 -9.36
CA ASP A 49 18.73 -9.48 -9.09
C ASP A 49 19.09 -10.22 -10.38
N TRP A 50 18.26 -10.09 -11.42
CA TRP A 50 18.53 -10.68 -12.72
C TRP A 50 19.85 -10.21 -13.33
N LYS A 51 20.15 -8.90 -13.24
CA LYS A 51 21.45 -8.37 -13.70
C LYS A 51 22.61 -8.96 -12.89
N ALA A 52 22.46 -9.11 -11.58
CA ALA A 52 23.47 -9.71 -10.72
C ALA A 52 23.79 -11.17 -11.09
N GLN A 53 22.75 -11.94 -11.41
CA GLN A 53 22.87 -13.32 -11.88
C GLN A 53 23.63 -13.38 -13.20
N GLN A 54 23.29 -12.52 -14.17
CA GLN A 54 24.00 -12.44 -15.45
C GLN A 54 25.49 -12.10 -15.28
N TYR A 55 25.84 -11.20 -14.36
CA TYR A 55 27.25 -10.90 -14.05
C TYR A 55 27.97 -12.11 -13.45
N SER A 56 27.30 -12.83 -12.54
CA SER A 56 27.86 -14.02 -11.90
C SER A 56 28.14 -15.13 -12.93
N GLU A 57 27.20 -15.39 -13.84
CA GLU A 57 27.37 -16.36 -14.94
C GLU A 57 28.54 -15.99 -15.86
N GLN A 58 28.71 -14.70 -16.19
CA GLN A 58 29.84 -14.24 -17.02
C GLN A 58 31.19 -14.47 -16.33
N ILE A 59 31.26 -14.27 -15.01
CA ILE A 59 32.48 -14.52 -14.22
C ILE A 59 32.81 -16.01 -14.21
N ASP A 60 31.82 -16.87 -13.94
CA ASP A 60 32.02 -18.33 -13.90
C ASP A 60 32.42 -18.88 -15.28
N ARG A 61 31.85 -18.32 -16.34
CA ARG A 61 32.26 -18.63 -17.72
C ARG A 61 33.72 -18.24 -17.99
N ARG A 62 34.14 -17.02 -17.61
CA ARG A 62 35.55 -16.60 -17.76
C ARG A 62 36.52 -17.48 -16.97
N ARG A 63 36.12 -17.91 -15.78
CA ARG A 63 36.92 -18.80 -14.91
C ARG A 63 37.06 -20.20 -15.48
N SER A 64 36.02 -20.73 -16.13
CA SER A 64 36.05 -22.04 -16.79
C SER A 64 36.80 -22.03 -18.14
N GLU A 65 36.85 -20.89 -18.82
CA GLU A 65 37.57 -20.74 -20.10
C GLU A 65 39.08 -20.45 -19.94
N LYS A 66 39.55 -19.93 -18.78
CA LYS A 66 40.99 -19.74 -18.50
C LYS A 66 41.59 -20.95 -17.76
N LEU A 67 42.61 -21.61 -18.35
CA LEU A 67 43.49 -22.57 -17.65
C LEU A 67 44.24 -21.87 -16.49
N PRO A 68 44.64 -22.60 -15.42
CA PRO A 68 45.25 -22.02 -14.23
C PRO A 68 46.71 -21.64 -14.52
N GLU A 69 46.94 -20.52 -15.19
CA GLU A 69 48.27 -19.93 -15.30
C GLU A 69 48.28 -18.54 -14.65
N ASN A 70 48.81 -18.53 -13.43
CA ASN A 70 49.76 -17.55 -12.89
C ASN A 70 49.50 -16.03 -13.00
N ASP A 71 48.28 -15.57 -13.24
CA ASP A 71 47.97 -14.14 -13.17
C ASP A 71 47.33 -13.80 -11.81
N SER A 72 48.14 -13.87 -10.76
CA SER A 72 47.74 -13.65 -9.37
C SER A 72 47.52 -12.18 -8.98
N ASN A 73 47.50 -11.24 -9.94
CA ASN A 73 47.49 -9.80 -9.63
C ASN A 73 46.28 -9.01 -10.15
N GLY A 74 45.29 -9.66 -10.74
CA GLY A 74 44.01 -9.04 -11.05
C GLY A 74 42.91 -9.63 -10.19
N PHE A 75 42.58 -9.00 -9.05
CA PHE A 75 41.24 -9.17 -8.50
C PHE A 75 40.28 -8.71 -9.60
N ASP A 76 39.69 -9.66 -10.31
CA ASP A 76 38.86 -9.44 -11.50
C ASP A 76 37.82 -8.37 -11.14
N SER A 77 37.82 -7.22 -11.82
CA SER A 77 36.97 -6.08 -11.46
C SER A 77 35.50 -6.47 -11.36
N LEU A 78 35.10 -7.44 -12.20
CA LEU A 78 33.79 -8.08 -12.19
C LEU A 78 33.50 -8.86 -10.91
N GLY A 79 34.50 -9.54 -10.33
CA GLY A 79 34.35 -10.25 -9.06
C GLY A 79 34.15 -9.30 -7.87
N TRP A 80 34.78 -8.13 -7.90
CA TRP A 80 34.57 -7.09 -6.90
C TRP A 80 33.18 -6.45 -7.03
N GLU A 81 32.74 -6.17 -8.26
CA GLU A 81 31.38 -5.68 -8.55
C GLU A 81 30.31 -6.69 -8.13
N ALA A 82 30.48 -7.98 -8.45
CA ALA A 82 29.56 -9.03 -8.05
C ALA A 82 29.48 -9.19 -6.52
N THR A 83 30.60 -9.13 -5.81
CA THR A 83 30.62 -9.21 -4.33
C THR A 83 29.91 -8.01 -3.71
N LYS A 84 30.15 -6.80 -4.24
CA LYS A 84 29.46 -5.59 -3.81
C LYS A 84 27.95 -5.66 -4.05
N PHE A 85 27.54 -6.28 -5.15
CA PHE A 85 26.13 -6.51 -5.46
C PHE A 85 25.50 -7.53 -4.49
N TRP A 86 26.15 -8.68 -4.29
CA TRP A 86 25.70 -9.73 -3.36
C TRP A 86 25.55 -9.24 -1.92
N ASN A 87 26.49 -8.42 -1.44
CA ASN A 87 26.41 -7.87 -0.09
C ASN A 87 25.23 -6.89 0.07
N ARG A 88 24.76 -6.25 -1.03
CA ARG A 88 23.64 -5.29 -1.00
C ARG A 88 22.29 -5.94 -1.24
N MET A 89 22.25 -7.08 -1.93
CA MET A 89 21.03 -7.77 -2.34
C MET A 89 20.06 -8.04 -1.17
N HIS A 90 20.56 -8.38 0.01
CA HIS A 90 19.69 -8.59 1.18
C HIS A 90 19.05 -7.28 1.65
N SER A 91 19.84 -6.21 1.80
CA SER A 91 19.34 -4.88 2.15
C SER A 91 18.34 -4.33 1.13
N GLU A 92 18.62 -4.52 -0.16
CA GLU A 92 17.77 -4.06 -1.26
C GLU A 92 16.46 -4.84 -1.33
N ARG A 93 16.51 -6.16 -1.11
CA ARG A 93 15.32 -7.01 -1.00
C ARG A 93 14.43 -6.52 0.15
N ASP A 94 15.02 -6.35 1.33
CA ASP A 94 14.27 -6.01 2.54
C ASP A 94 13.69 -4.59 2.43
N GLN A 95 14.43 -3.65 1.83
CA GLN A 95 13.95 -2.31 1.52
C GLN A 95 12.82 -2.33 0.50
N ALA A 96 12.96 -3.05 -0.61
CA ALA A 96 11.92 -3.19 -1.63
C ALA A 96 10.64 -3.83 -1.06
N PHE A 97 10.80 -4.86 -0.21
CA PHE A 97 9.67 -5.49 0.48
C PHE A 97 8.99 -4.51 1.45
N ARG A 98 9.76 -3.78 2.26
CA ARG A 98 9.23 -2.77 3.18
C ARG A 98 8.45 -1.69 2.43
N GLU A 99 8.98 -1.17 1.33
CA GLU A 99 8.32 -0.15 0.51
C GLU A 99 7.04 -0.69 -0.12
N SER A 100 7.10 -1.88 -0.71
CA SER A 100 5.94 -2.57 -1.28
C SER A 100 4.82 -2.75 -0.25
N GLU A 101 5.14 -3.33 0.92
CA GLU A 101 4.17 -3.54 2.00
C GLU A 101 3.61 -2.21 2.51
N THR A 102 4.45 -1.19 2.70
CA THR A 102 4.01 0.13 3.16
C THR A 102 3.03 0.77 2.18
N LEU A 103 3.31 0.71 0.87
CA LEU A 103 2.43 1.24 -0.17
C LEU A 103 1.11 0.46 -0.21
N LYS A 104 1.18 -0.88 -0.16
CA LYS A 104 0.01 -1.77 -0.17
C LYS A 104 -0.91 -1.51 1.00
N TRP A 105 -0.39 -1.57 2.23
CA TRP A 105 -1.19 -1.36 3.44
C TRP A 105 -1.66 0.09 3.58
N GLY A 106 -0.86 1.06 3.11
CA GLY A 106 -1.26 2.46 3.02
C GLY A 106 -2.46 2.66 2.09
N ALA A 107 -2.47 1.98 0.93
CA ALA A 107 -3.60 2.02 -0.01
C ALA A 107 -4.86 1.37 0.59
N ILE A 108 -4.72 0.21 1.22
CA ILE A 108 -5.82 -0.49 1.91
C ILE A 108 -6.42 0.37 3.02
N LYS A 109 -5.57 1.02 3.84
CA LYS A 109 -6.02 1.93 4.90
C LYS A 109 -6.84 3.11 4.34
N ARG A 110 -6.35 3.76 3.28
CA ARG A 110 -7.09 4.85 2.62
C ARG A 110 -8.43 4.38 2.05
N PHE A 111 -8.43 3.23 1.40
CA PHE A 111 -9.64 2.59 0.89
C PHE A 111 -10.66 2.34 2.01
N ALA A 112 -10.26 1.68 3.09
CA ALA A 112 -11.14 1.35 4.22
C ALA A 112 -11.76 2.61 4.86
N ASN A 113 -10.95 3.65 5.10
CA ASN A 113 -11.42 4.90 5.66
C ASN A 113 -12.49 5.58 4.80
N ARG A 114 -12.26 5.66 3.48
CA ARG A 114 -13.21 6.29 2.56
C ARG A 114 -14.45 5.42 2.34
N LEU A 115 -14.29 4.10 2.28
CA LEU A 115 -15.40 3.17 2.20
C LEU A 115 -16.34 3.32 3.39
N LEU A 116 -15.78 3.47 4.60
CA LEU A 116 -16.57 3.68 5.82
C LEU A 116 -17.40 4.97 5.74
N ILE A 117 -16.83 6.05 5.20
CA ILE A 117 -17.56 7.31 4.98
C ILE A 117 -18.72 7.11 4.01
N VAL A 118 -18.47 6.46 2.87
CA VAL A 118 -19.52 6.19 1.86
C VAL A 118 -20.61 5.26 2.40
N ALA A 119 -20.24 4.23 3.15
CA ALA A 119 -21.17 3.31 3.79
C ALA A 119 -22.06 4.06 4.82
N ASN A 120 -21.46 4.92 5.65
CA ASN A 120 -22.21 5.73 6.60
C ASN A 120 -23.14 6.74 5.89
N ALA A 121 -22.67 7.36 4.80
CA ALA A 121 -23.51 8.21 3.96
C ALA A 121 -24.72 7.44 3.40
N ALA A 122 -24.53 6.21 2.94
CA ALA A 122 -25.61 5.35 2.46
C ALA A 122 -26.61 5.03 3.58
N GLU A 123 -26.13 4.58 4.75
CA GLU A 123 -26.94 4.32 5.94
C GLU A 123 -27.80 5.53 6.35
N THR A 124 -27.25 6.75 6.30
CA THR A 124 -28.03 7.95 6.60
C THR A 124 -29.17 8.23 5.61
N LEU A 125 -29.09 7.70 4.39
CA LEU A 125 -30.12 7.86 3.36
C LEU A 125 -31.12 6.71 3.31
N LEU A 126 -30.79 5.51 3.80
CA LEU A 126 -31.67 4.33 3.76
C LEU A 126 -33.08 4.60 4.33
N PRO A 127 -33.24 5.31 5.47
CA PRO A 127 -34.56 5.60 6.01
C PRO A 127 -35.42 6.46 5.08
N PHE A 128 -34.81 7.20 4.16
CA PHE A 128 -35.46 8.16 3.27
C PHE A 128 -35.71 7.63 1.85
N ILE A 129 -35.47 6.32 1.62
CA ILE A 129 -35.75 5.67 0.35
C ILE A 129 -37.27 5.72 0.09
N PRO A 130 -37.70 6.08 -1.14
CA PRO A 130 -39.10 6.06 -1.50
C PRO A 130 -39.69 4.67 -1.30
N ASP A 131 -40.64 4.57 -0.39
CA ASP A 131 -41.44 3.38 -0.19
C ASP A 131 -42.84 3.64 -0.77
N ARG A 132 -43.32 2.73 -1.62
CA ARG A 132 -44.66 2.83 -2.22
C ARG A 132 -45.77 2.73 -1.17
N VAL A 133 -45.48 2.14 -0.01
CA VAL A 133 -46.43 1.93 1.09
C VAL A 133 -46.41 3.10 2.07
N ARG A 134 -45.22 3.62 2.36
CA ARG A 134 -45.02 4.73 3.29
C ARG A 134 -44.74 5.99 2.47
N ASN A 135 -45.80 6.77 2.21
CA ASN A 135 -45.70 8.04 1.50
C ASN A 135 -44.75 8.98 2.28
N GLN A 136 -43.47 8.98 1.90
CA GLN A 136 -42.43 9.62 2.69
C GLN A 136 -42.50 11.14 2.57
N SER A 137 -42.29 11.83 3.70
CA SER A 137 -42.18 13.28 3.73
C SER A 137 -41.06 13.76 2.81
N GLY A 138 -41.40 14.68 1.91
CA GLY A 138 -40.41 15.35 1.07
C GLY A 138 -39.42 16.16 1.91
N ARG A 139 -38.25 16.46 1.34
CA ARG A 139 -37.18 17.25 1.98
C ARG A 139 -37.66 18.52 2.71
N HIS A 140 -38.66 19.22 2.18
CA HIS A 140 -39.19 20.46 2.76
C HIS A 140 -40.04 20.25 4.02
N LEU A 141 -40.51 19.02 4.25
CA LEU A 141 -41.38 18.65 5.37
C LEU A 141 -40.61 17.88 6.46
N ASP A 142 -39.41 17.37 6.16
CA ASP A 142 -38.57 16.63 7.10
C ASP A 142 -37.16 17.25 7.21
N PRO A 143 -36.84 17.96 8.31
CA PRO A 143 -35.53 18.55 8.52
C PRO A 143 -34.41 17.51 8.68
N LYS A 144 -34.71 16.29 9.14
CA LYS A 144 -33.71 15.21 9.24
C LYS A 144 -33.31 14.73 7.85
N ARG A 145 -34.30 14.57 6.96
CA ARG A 145 -34.04 14.26 5.55
C ARG A 145 -33.22 15.34 4.88
N ALA A 146 -33.57 16.62 5.08
CA ALA A 146 -32.80 17.74 4.52
C ALA A 146 -31.34 17.70 4.97
N THR A 147 -31.10 17.45 6.26
CA THR A 147 -29.74 17.35 6.82
C THR A 147 -28.97 16.16 6.22
N ALA A 148 -29.59 14.99 6.10
CA ALA A 148 -28.96 13.81 5.51
C ALA A 148 -28.58 14.04 4.04
N GLU A 149 -29.51 14.56 3.23
CA GLU A 149 -29.27 14.90 1.83
C GLU A 149 -28.17 15.96 1.67
N ASP A 150 -28.11 16.96 2.56
CA ASP A 150 -27.09 18.01 2.51
C ASP A 150 -25.68 17.48 2.84
N ARG A 151 -25.58 16.58 3.82
CA ARG A 151 -24.30 15.91 4.14
C ARG A 151 -23.83 15.04 2.99
N VAL A 152 -24.73 14.26 2.38
CA VAL A 152 -24.37 13.44 1.21
C VAL A 152 -24.01 14.29 0.02
N ARG A 153 -24.73 15.40 -0.23
CA ARG A 153 -24.37 16.34 -1.30
C ARG A 153 -22.97 16.92 -1.08
N ASN A 154 -22.62 17.29 0.14
CA ASN A 154 -21.28 17.76 0.45
C ASN A 154 -20.21 16.69 0.13
N LEU A 155 -20.46 15.42 0.45
CA LEU A 155 -19.58 14.31 0.07
C LEU A 155 -19.45 14.15 -1.45
N LEU A 156 -20.57 14.19 -2.19
CA LEU A 156 -20.58 14.07 -3.64
C LEU A 156 -19.84 15.22 -4.34
N LEU A 157 -19.75 16.39 -3.71
CA LEU A 157 -19.00 17.55 -4.20
C LEU A 157 -17.53 17.55 -3.77
N GLY A 158 -17.03 16.46 -3.18
CA GLY A 158 -15.63 16.32 -2.76
C GLY A 158 -15.33 16.76 -1.32
N GLY A 159 -16.35 17.14 -0.55
CA GLY A 159 -16.23 17.35 0.89
C GLY A 159 -16.29 16.03 1.67
N SER A 160 -16.24 16.10 3.00
CA SER A 160 -16.36 14.93 3.88
C SER A 160 -17.78 14.68 4.38
N GLY A 161 -18.74 15.55 4.07
CA GLY A 161 -20.11 15.50 4.62
C GLY A 161 -20.17 15.62 6.15
N GLY A 162 -19.08 16.08 6.77
CA GLY A 162 -18.91 16.10 8.22
C GLY A 162 -18.70 14.70 8.83
N TRP A 163 -18.37 13.70 8.03
CA TRP A 163 -17.97 12.37 8.51
C TRP A 163 -16.45 12.32 8.68
N ILE A 164 -16.02 11.70 9.77
CA ILE A 164 -14.61 11.45 10.09
C ILE A 164 -14.49 9.96 10.39
N ALA A 165 -13.54 9.30 9.74
CA ALA A 165 -13.15 7.92 10.04
C ALA A 165 -11.86 7.96 10.85
N GLU A 166 -11.88 7.32 12.03
CA GLU A 166 -10.72 7.26 12.92
C GLU A 166 -10.34 5.79 13.14
N VAL A 167 -9.03 5.54 13.11
CA VAL A 167 -8.46 4.28 13.55
C VAL A 167 -8.03 4.49 15.00
N LYS A 168 -8.61 3.72 15.92
CA LYS A 168 -8.19 3.72 17.33
C LYS A 168 -7.16 2.62 17.52
N ASP A 169 -6.04 2.97 18.15
CA ASP A 169 -5.08 1.96 18.58
C ASP A 169 -5.76 1.09 19.64
N MET A 170 -5.69 -0.23 19.44
CA MET A 170 -6.13 -1.19 20.44
C MET A 170 -4.96 -1.44 21.38
N ASP A 171 -4.92 -0.74 22.50
CA ASP A 171 -3.89 -0.90 23.53
C ASP A 171 -3.91 -2.30 24.17
N ASP A 172 -5.02 -3.05 24.03
CA ASP A 172 -5.25 -4.37 24.64
C ASP A 172 -5.00 -5.55 23.69
N TRP A 173 -4.22 -5.37 22.62
CA TRP A 173 -3.88 -6.50 21.74
C TRP A 173 -2.93 -7.47 22.47
N VAL A 174 -3.47 -8.59 22.95
CA VAL A 174 -2.69 -9.72 23.47
C VAL A 174 -2.27 -10.59 22.27
N PRO A 175 -0.96 -10.77 22.02
CA PRO A 175 -0.49 -11.69 20.99
C PRO A 175 -1.07 -13.08 21.24
N LEU A 176 -1.63 -13.70 20.21
CA LEU A 176 -2.09 -15.09 20.29
C LEU A 176 -0.85 -15.99 20.43
N ASP A 177 -0.84 -16.90 21.41
CA ASP A 177 0.21 -17.90 21.52
C ASP A 177 0.07 -18.91 20.36
N PRO A 178 1.03 -18.99 19.42
CA PRO A 178 0.97 -19.92 18.30
C PRO A 178 0.87 -21.38 18.74
N LYS A 179 1.39 -21.71 19.94
CA LYS A 179 1.35 -23.06 20.50
C LYS A 179 -0.06 -23.47 20.92
N GLU A 180 -0.84 -22.53 21.44
CA GLU A 180 -2.25 -22.77 21.79
C GLU A 180 -3.11 -23.02 20.54
N LEU A 181 -2.70 -22.49 19.38
CA LEU A 181 -3.36 -22.70 18.09
C LEU A 181 -2.86 -23.95 17.34
N GLY A 182 -1.98 -24.74 17.94
CA GLY A 182 -1.47 -25.97 17.35
C GLY A 182 -0.52 -25.75 16.17
N VAL A 183 0.11 -24.57 16.08
CA VAL A 183 1.22 -24.36 15.13
C VAL A 183 2.40 -25.22 15.62
N PRO A 184 2.86 -26.21 14.85
CA PRO A 184 4.01 -27.02 15.23
C PRO A 184 5.23 -26.13 15.45
N ASP A 185 6.05 -26.44 16.45
CA ASP A 185 7.33 -25.76 16.63
C ASP A 185 8.12 -25.85 15.30
N GLU A 186 8.57 -24.70 14.78
CA GLU A 186 9.45 -24.67 13.61
C GLU A 186 10.65 -25.56 13.95
N MET A 187 10.87 -26.62 13.15
CA MET A 187 12.04 -27.48 13.35
C MET A 187 13.27 -26.59 13.27
N GLU A 188 14.09 -26.61 14.33
CA GLU A 188 15.36 -25.87 14.39
C GLU A 188 16.08 -26.02 13.05
N ASP A 189 16.12 -24.93 12.29
CA ASP A 189 16.86 -24.90 11.04
C ASP A 189 18.32 -25.11 11.40
N LYS A 190 18.88 -26.27 11.00
CA LYS A 190 20.27 -26.64 11.28
C LYS A 190 21.25 -25.84 10.41
N SER A 191 20.89 -24.63 10.03
CA SER A 191 21.81 -23.69 9.42
C SER A 191 22.92 -23.41 10.44
N ARG A 192 24.18 -23.53 9.99
CA ARG A 192 25.33 -23.34 10.87
C ARG A 192 25.28 -21.92 11.42
N ASP A 193 25.30 -21.77 12.75
CA ASP A 193 25.39 -20.48 13.41
C ASP A 193 26.53 -19.66 12.79
N ILE A 194 26.15 -18.60 12.08
CA ILE A 194 27.10 -17.59 11.63
C ILE A 194 27.60 -16.92 12.91
N ALA A 195 28.92 -16.86 13.09
CA ALA A 195 29.48 -16.24 14.30
C ALA A 195 28.99 -14.79 14.45
N GLU A 196 28.56 -14.39 15.65
CA GLU A 196 27.89 -13.10 15.91
C GLU A 196 28.64 -11.87 15.37
N HIS A 197 29.97 -11.90 15.40
CA HIS A 197 30.80 -10.80 14.89
C HIS A 197 30.69 -10.61 13.37
N ILE A 198 30.42 -11.69 12.63
CA ILE A 198 30.20 -11.67 11.18
C ILE A 198 28.81 -11.06 10.89
N LEU A 199 27.78 -11.52 11.61
CA LEU A 199 26.43 -10.95 11.55
C LEU A 199 26.42 -9.46 11.86
N LYS A 200 27.09 -9.05 12.94
CA LYS A 200 27.20 -7.65 13.34
C LYS A 200 27.82 -6.79 12.25
N ARG A 201 28.90 -7.28 11.62
CA ARG A 201 29.54 -6.58 10.50
C ARG A 201 28.57 -6.40 9.32
N TYR A 202 27.81 -7.42 8.96
CA TYR A 202 26.80 -7.29 7.89
C TYR A 202 25.72 -6.26 8.25
N TYR A 203 25.22 -6.26 9.49
CA TYR A 203 24.24 -5.26 9.93
C TYR A 203 24.79 -3.84 9.93
N ASP A 204 26.04 -3.65 10.35
CA ASP A 204 26.69 -2.33 10.35
C ASP A 204 26.91 -1.82 8.91
N GLU A 205 27.32 -2.70 7.98
CA GLU A 205 27.47 -2.39 6.55
C GLU A 205 26.11 -2.04 5.89
N ASP A 206 25.04 -2.77 6.23
CA ASP A 206 23.67 -2.51 5.76
C ASP A 206 23.12 -1.18 6.29
N ALA A 207 23.32 -0.90 7.58
CA ALA A 207 22.88 0.34 8.20
C ALA A 207 23.54 1.56 7.57
N GLN A 208 24.84 1.46 7.25
CA GLN A 208 25.58 2.51 6.58
C GLN A 208 25.09 2.72 5.14
N TYR A 209 24.82 1.63 4.40
CA TYR A 209 24.24 1.72 3.06
C TYR A 209 22.88 2.41 3.03
N LEU A 210 21.98 2.06 3.95
CA LEU A 210 20.65 2.69 4.04
C LEU A 210 20.73 4.17 4.41
N ALA A 211 21.71 4.57 5.22
CA ALA A 211 21.96 5.97 5.54
C ALA A 211 22.44 6.75 4.31
N ASP A 212 23.38 6.18 3.55
CA ASP A 212 23.92 6.79 2.33
C ASP A 212 22.86 6.86 1.21
N PHE A 213 22.01 5.84 1.07
CA PHE A 213 20.92 5.82 0.11
C PHE A 213 19.88 6.91 0.41
N LYS A 214 19.50 7.09 1.68
CA LYS A 214 18.59 8.18 2.08
C LYS A 214 19.21 9.56 1.83
N ALA A 215 20.50 9.73 2.12
CA ALA A 215 21.23 10.96 1.85
C ALA A 215 21.32 11.26 0.34
N GLY A 216 21.54 10.23 -0.49
CA GLY A 216 21.57 10.33 -1.95
C GLY A 216 20.21 10.66 -2.57
N SER A 217 19.13 10.02 -2.09
CA SER A 217 17.76 10.31 -2.55
C SER A 217 17.26 11.71 -2.18
N ALA A 218 17.84 12.34 -1.15
CA ALA A 218 17.53 13.71 -0.74
C ALA A 218 18.33 14.77 -1.53
N ALA A 219 19.34 14.35 -2.30
CA ALA A 219 20.26 15.22 -3.02
C ALA A 219 19.92 15.45 -4.50
N GLU A 220 18.81 14.89 -5.01
CA GLU A 220 18.23 15.30 -6.29
C GLU A 220 17.06 16.29 -6.06
N PRO A 221 17.33 17.60 -6.01
CA PRO A 221 16.30 18.59 -6.21
C PRO A 221 15.97 18.69 -7.69
N ASN A 222 14.67 18.72 -8.00
CA ASN A 222 14.08 19.04 -9.30
C ASN A 222 14.96 19.99 -10.16
N THR A 223 15.43 19.47 -11.29
CA THR A 223 15.72 20.27 -12.49
C THR A 223 14.83 19.80 -13.61
#